data_AF-A0A822C7U0-F1
#
_entry.id   AF-A0A822C7U0-F1
#
_cell.length_a   1.000
_cell.length_b   1.000
_cell.length_c   1.000
_cell.angle_alpha   90.00
_cell.angle_beta   90.00
_cell.angle_gamma   90.00
#
_symmetry.space_group_name_H-M   'P 1'
#
loop_
_entity.id
_entity.type
_entity.pdbx_description
1 polymer ?
#
loop_
_entity_poly.entity_id
_entity_poly.type
_entity_poly.pdbx_seq_one_letter_code
_entity_poly.pdbx_strand_id
1 'polypeptide(L)'
;MALSITAIYPDIKINGLIEGFYWSSSNAVQGQADFYSKQQRDNLISVMGEGLNYYIFCPHETGNDAFTMTLWNAQQVIEWSDTISKASNVSIIFGLRPRWIEDVQTSLKKIQSKLEQLASVGIRYYILCWDDSSGAGTNAQMELQRDLIKAL
;
A
#
# COMPACT_ATOMS: atom_id res chain seq x y z
N MET A 1 44.32 8.50 3.82
CA MET A 1 43.80 7.12 3.96
C MET A 1 42.29 7.26 4.18
N ALA A 2 41.47 6.95 3.18
CA ALA A 2 40.02 7.13 3.27
C ALA A 2 39.39 5.85 3.84
N LEU A 3 38.73 5.96 4.99
CA LEU A 3 37.92 4.88 5.56
C LEU A 3 36.62 4.78 4.75
N SER A 4 36.51 3.73 3.94
CA SER A 4 35.23 3.33 3.35
C SER A 4 34.43 2.60 4.42
N ILE A 5 33.35 3.22 4.88
CA ILE A 5 32.36 2.56 5.75
C ILE A 5 31.39 1.84 4.81
N THR A 6 31.61 0.55 4.59
CA THR A 6 30.62 -0.30 3.92
C THR A 6 29.46 -0.48 4.88
N ALA A 7 28.34 0.20 4.63
CA ALA A 7 27.12 -0.05 5.38
C ALA A 7 26.66 -1.49 5.11
N ILE A 8 26.77 -2.35 6.13
CA ILE A 8 26.19 -3.69 6.11
C ILE A 8 24.70 -3.52 6.39
N TYR A 9 23.88 -3.55 5.34
CA TYR A 9 22.44 -3.70 5.52
C TYR A 9 22.17 -5.17 5.83
N PRO A 10 21.54 -5.50 6.97
CA PRO A 10 21.13 -6.88 7.22
C PRO A 10 20.17 -7.33 6.11
N ASP A 11 20.29 -8.59 5.67
CA ASP A 11 19.36 -9.18 4.71
C ASP A 11 17.94 -9.20 5.31
N ILE A 12 17.14 -8.18 4.98
CA ILE A 12 15.71 -8.16 5.36
C ILE A 12 14.98 -9.11 4.41
N LYS A 13 14.60 -10.28 4.93
CA LYS A 13 13.71 -11.18 4.21
C LYS A 13 12.25 -10.74 4.40
N ILE A 14 11.67 -10.22 3.32
CA ILE A 14 10.24 -9.98 3.20
C ILE A 14 9.59 -11.30 2.76
N ASN A 15 8.87 -11.96 3.67
CA ASN A 15 8.07 -13.12 3.34
C ASN A 15 6.62 -12.87 3.77
N GLY A 16 5.69 -12.91 2.84
CA GLY A 16 4.40 -12.31 3.09
C GLY A 16 3.37 -12.56 2.03
N LEU A 17 2.21 -11.94 2.22
CA LEU A 17 1.07 -12.01 1.33
C LEU A 17 0.73 -10.63 0.79
N ILE A 18 0.27 -10.57 -0.45
CA ILE A 18 -0.21 -9.35 -1.10
C ILE A 18 -1.69 -9.51 -1.40
N GLU A 19 -2.52 -8.66 -0.80
CA GLU A 19 -3.92 -8.47 -1.20
C GLU A 19 -3.96 -7.47 -2.36
N GLY A 20 -3.76 -7.97 -3.58
CA GLY A 20 -3.72 -7.15 -4.80
C GLY A 20 -4.40 -7.79 -6.01
N PHE A 21 -5.35 -8.70 -5.77
CA PHE A 21 -6.10 -9.39 -6.82
C PHE A 21 -7.20 -8.51 -7.44
N TYR A 22 -7.58 -8.84 -8.69
CA TYR A 22 -8.64 -8.19 -9.46
C TYR A 22 -9.95 -8.93 -9.26
N TRP A 23 -10.81 -8.48 -8.36
CA TRP A 23 -12.14 -9.05 -8.23
C TRP A 23 -13.20 -8.05 -8.67
N SER A 24 -13.46 -8.01 -9.98
CA SER A 24 -14.76 -7.54 -10.45
C SER A 24 -15.86 -8.44 -9.88
N SER A 25 -17.07 -7.93 -9.71
CA SER A 25 -18.22 -8.72 -9.24
C SER A 25 -18.43 -9.99 -10.08
N SER A 26 -18.07 -9.95 -11.37
CA SER A 26 -18.14 -11.09 -12.30
C SER A 26 -17.13 -12.20 -11.99
N ASN A 27 -16.04 -11.88 -11.30
CA ASN A 27 -14.96 -12.80 -10.95
C ASN A 27 -14.98 -13.17 -9.46
N ALA A 28 -16.09 -12.85 -8.77
CA ALA A 28 -16.26 -13.14 -7.35
C ALA A 28 -16.17 -14.64 -7.09
N VAL A 29 -15.19 -15.06 -6.30
CA VAL A 29 -15.11 -16.44 -5.80
C VAL A 29 -15.99 -16.51 -4.56
N GLN A 30 -17.02 -17.37 -4.58
CA GLN A 30 -18.00 -17.51 -3.48
C GLN A 30 -18.76 -16.21 -3.13
N GLY A 31 -19.02 -15.36 -4.13
CA GLY A 31 -19.79 -14.12 -3.94
C GLY A 31 -19.04 -12.99 -3.24
N GLN A 32 -17.74 -13.13 -3.02
CA GLN A 32 -16.88 -12.08 -2.50
C GLN A 32 -16.16 -11.36 -3.64
N ALA A 33 -16.36 -10.05 -3.74
CA ALA A 33 -15.69 -9.16 -4.69
C ALA A 33 -14.84 -8.12 -3.92
N ASP A 34 -14.03 -7.34 -4.63
CA ASP A 34 -13.20 -6.24 -4.11
C ASP A 34 -11.97 -6.63 -3.27
N PHE A 35 -12.15 -6.98 -2.00
CA PHE A 35 -11.06 -7.15 -1.03
C PHE A 35 -11.52 -7.97 0.18
N TYR A 36 -10.58 -8.43 1.01
CA TYR A 36 -10.95 -9.09 2.27
C TYR A 36 -11.75 -8.12 3.15
N SER A 37 -12.87 -8.60 3.70
CA SER A 37 -13.54 -7.88 4.78
C SER A 37 -12.57 -7.72 5.97
N LYS A 38 -12.83 -6.73 6.82
CA LYS A 38 -12.03 -6.51 8.04
C LYS A 38 -11.86 -7.80 8.87
N GLN A 39 -12.94 -8.56 9.08
CA GLN A 39 -12.88 -9.81 9.84
C GLN A 39 -11.97 -10.85 9.18
N GLN A 40 -12.01 -10.98 7.86
CA GLN A 40 -11.14 -11.89 7.12
C GLN A 40 -9.68 -11.45 7.21
N ARG A 41 -9.41 -10.14 7.10
CA ARG A 41 -8.07 -9.58 7.24
C ARG A 41 -7.51 -9.81 8.64
N ASP A 42 -8.29 -9.52 9.67
CA ASP A 42 -7.92 -9.77 11.07
C ASP A 42 -7.59 -11.26 11.30
N ASN A 43 -8.45 -12.15 10.80
CA ASN A 43 -8.22 -13.60 10.90
C ASN A 43 -6.94 -14.00 10.17
N LEU A 44 -6.74 -13.54 8.93
CA LEU A 44 -5.53 -13.81 8.15
C LEU A 44 -4.28 -13.34 8.89
N ILE A 45 -4.26 -12.09 9.36
CA ILE A 45 -3.14 -11.52 10.12
C ILE A 45 -2.89 -12.32 11.39
N SER A 46 -3.94 -12.78 12.09
CA SER A 46 -3.78 -13.55 13.33
C SER A 46 -3.14 -14.92 13.12
N VAL A 47 -3.32 -15.52 11.94
CA VAL A 47 -2.71 -16.81 11.58
C VAL A 47 -1.39 -16.65 10.82
N MET A 48 -1.04 -15.42 10.41
CA MET A 48 0.29 -15.10 9.90
C MET A 48 1.29 -15.05 11.07
N GLY A 49 2.23 -15.99 11.04
CA GLY A 49 3.27 -16.18 12.04
C GLY A 49 4.34 -17.14 11.51
N GLU A 50 5.44 -17.33 12.24
CA GLU A 50 6.51 -18.31 11.94
C GLU A 50 6.99 -18.32 10.47
N GLY A 51 7.32 -17.13 9.96
CA GLY A 51 7.95 -16.99 8.65
C GLY A 51 7.16 -16.13 7.68
N LEU A 52 5.87 -15.86 7.89
CA LEU A 52 5.11 -14.85 7.15
C LEU A 52 5.03 -13.55 7.97
N ASN A 53 5.92 -12.61 7.68
CA ASN A 53 6.15 -11.40 8.46
C ASN A 53 5.70 -10.10 7.78
N TYR A 54 5.17 -10.16 6.55
CA TYR A 54 4.61 -8.99 5.87
C TYR A 54 3.23 -9.26 5.27
N TYR A 55 2.35 -8.27 5.39
CA TYR A 55 1.07 -8.24 4.72
C TYR A 55 0.96 -6.93 3.93
N ILE A 56 0.82 -7.04 2.61
CA ILE A 56 0.73 -5.90 1.70
C ILE A 56 -0.73 -5.72 1.31
N PHE A 57 -1.36 -4.67 1.79
CA PHE A 57 -2.71 -4.29 1.38
C PHE A 57 -2.62 -3.36 0.18
N CYS A 58 -2.88 -3.87 -1.03
CA CYS A 58 -2.81 -3.11 -2.27
C CYS A 58 -3.99 -3.47 -3.18
N PRO A 59 -5.24 -3.29 -2.71
CA PRO A 59 -6.41 -3.70 -3.46
C PRO A 59 -6.41 -3.05 -4.84
N HIS A 60 -6.87 -3.80 -5.85
CA HIS A 60 -7.12 -3.20 -7.15
C HIS A 60 -8.33 -2.27 -7.03
N GLU A 61 -8.27 -1.15 -7.75
CA GLU A 61 -9.28 -0.11 -7.65
C GLU A 61 -10.13 -0.08 -8.93
N THR A 62 -11.40 -0.45 -8.83
CA THR A 62 -12.34 -0.27 -9.94
C THR A 62 -12.89 1.16 -9.93
N GLY A 63 -12.64 1.95 -10.98
CA GLY A 63 -13.16 3.32 -11.12
C GLY A 63 -12.07 4.38 -11.34
N ASN A 64 -12.48 5.66 -11.46
CA ASN A 64 -11.56 6.79 -11.65
C ASN A 64 -11.03 7.37 -10.33
N ASP A 65 -11.76 7.19 -9.22
CA ASP A 65 -11.30 7.63 -7.90
C ASP A 65 -10.46 6.54 -7.24
N ALA A 66 -9.20 6.86 -6.97
CA ALA A 66 -8.29 5.93 -6.33
C ALA A 66 -8.62 5.77 -4.84
N PHE A 67 -9.35 4.71 -4.47
CA PHE A 67 -9.70 4.37 -3.09
C PHE A 67 -8.47 4.39 -2.15
N THR A 68 -7.32 3.91 -2.61
CA THR A 68 -6.06 3.87 -1.85
C THR A 68 -5.47 5.26 -1.61
N MET A 69 -5.80 6.24 -2.46
CA MET A 69 -5.39 7.65 -2.33
C MET A 69 -6.40 8.50 -1.57
N THR A 70 -7.62 7.99 -1.36
CA THR A 70 -8.68 8.70 -0.64
C THR A 70 -8.44 8.61 0.87
N LEU A 71 -8.64 9.73 1.57
CA LEU A 71 -8.56 9.76 3.03
C LEU A 71 -9.71 8.93 3.61
N TRP A 72 -9.36 8.08 4.56
CA TRP A 72 -10.32 7.29 5.33
C TRP A 72 -11.24 8.17 6.15
N ASN A 73 -12.48 7.73 6.28
CA ASN A 73 -13.40 8.27 7.27
C ASN A 73 -13.05 7.73 8.68
N ALA A 74 -13.74 8.25 9.71
CA ALA A 74 -13.49 7.89 11.10
C ALA A 74 -13.65 6.38 11.38
N GLN A 75 -14.64 5.73 10.78
CA GLN A 75 -14.88 4.30 10.95
C GLN A 75 -13.71 3.48 10.40
N GLN A 76 -13.24 3.79 9.19
CA GLN A 76 -12.09 3.13 8.58
C GLN A 76 -10.80 3.33 9.40
N VAL A 77 -10.58 4.52 9.97
CA VAL A 77 -9.44 4.78 10.86
C VAL A 77 -9.48 3.88 12.10
N ILE A 78 -10.66 3.72 12.73
CA ILE A 78 -10.85 2.82 13.88
C ILE A 78 -10.57 1.36 13.49
N GLU A 79 -11.11 0.92 12.36
CA GLU A 79 -10.97 -0.46 11.89
C GLU A 79 -9.52 -0.84 11.58
N TRP A 80 -8.77 0.07 10.94
CA TRP A 80 -7.36 -0.14 10.66
C TRP A 80 -6.50 -0.07 11.91
N SER A 81 -6.82 0.81 12.86
CA SER A 81 -6.12 0.85 14.16
C SER A 81 -6.27 -0.49 14.91
N ASP A 82 -7.47 -1.07 14.91
CA ASP A 82 -7.71 -2.39 15.50
C ASP A 82 -6.98 -3.51 14.75
N THR A 83 -6.99 -3.48 13.41
CA THR A 83 -6.24 -4.43 12.57
C THR A 83 -4.74 -4.41 12.89
N ILE A 84 -4.16 -3.21 13.02
CA ILE A 84 -2.74 -3.02 13.35
C ILE A 84 -2.41 -3.54 14.74
N SER A 85 -3.30 -3.36 15.72
CA SER A 85 -3.10 -3.88 17.08
C SER A 85 -2.97 -5.41 17.13
N LYS A 86 -3.55 -6.12 16.15
CA LYS A 86 -3.48 -7.58 16.01
C LYS A 86 -2.26 -8.05 15.22
N ALA A 87 -1.59 -7.16 14.49
CA ALA A 87 -0.46 -7.46 13.62
C ALA A 87 0.89 -7.45 14.38
N SER A 88 0.94 -7.99 15.60
CA SER A 88 2.12 -7.85 16.48
C SER A 88 3.43 -8.41 15.91
N ASN A 89 3.34 -9.43 15.04
CA ASN A 89 4.48 -10.06 14.36
C ASN A 89 4.46 -9.88 12.83
N VAL A 90 3.55 -9.04 12.32
CA VAL A 90 3.34 -8.84 10.87
C VAL A 90 3.44 -7.35 10.55
N SER A 91 4.40 -6.99 9.72
CA SER A 91 4.50 -5.62 9.20
C SER A 91 3.46 -5.41 8.10
N ILE A 92 2.61 -4.40 8.27
CA ILE A 92 1.66 -3.99 7.23
C ILE A 92 2.32 -2.98 6.30
N ILE A 93 2.25 -3.27 5.00
CA ILE A 93 2.64 -2.35 3.92
C ILE A 93 1.36 -1.90 3.21
N PHE A 94 1.15 -0.59 3.08
CA PHE A 94 0.01 -0.06 2.35
C PHE A 94 0.40 0.30 0.91
N GLY A 95 -0.27 -0.30 -0.06
CA GLY A 95 -0.11 0.04 -1.47
C GLY A 95 -0.94 1.25 -1.85
N LEU A 96 -0.29 2.29 -2.33
CA LEU A 96 -0.91 3.50 -2.86
C LEU A 96 -0.86 3.44 -4.39
N ARG A 97 -1.97 3.79 -5.04
CA ARG A 97 -2.07 3.85 -6.51
C ARG A 97 -2.32 5.30 -6.95
N PRO A 98 -1.28 6.11 -7.18
CA PRO A 98 -1.44 7.51 -7.62
C PRO A 98 -2.08 7.66 -9.01
N ARG A 99 -2.02 6.61 -9.84
CA ARG A 99 -2.47 6.59 -11.24
C ARG A 99 -1.75 7.64 -12.09
N TRP A 100 -2.49 8.38 -12.91
CA TRP A 100 -1.98 9.41 -13.79
C TRP A 100 -1.55 10.65 -12.99
N ILE A 101 -0.30 11.06 -13.18
CA ILE A 101 0.27 12.24 -12.53
C ILE A 101 0.06 13.43 -13.46
N GLU A 102 -0.82 14.36 -13.08
CA GLU A 102 -0.98 15.64 -13.81
C GLU A 102 0.21 16.55 -13.56
N ASP A 103 0.57 16.71 -12.29
CA ASP A 103 1.76 17.40 -11.82
C ASP A 103 2.27 16.78 -10.51
N VAL A 104 3.54 17.02 -10.22
CA VAL A 104 4.22 16.45 -9.04
C VAL A 104 3.66 17.00 -7.74
N GLN A 105 3.35 18.30 -7.66
CA GLN A 105 2.98 18.95 -6.39
C GLN A 105 1.59 18.51 -5.91
N THR A 106 0.63 18.43 -6.82
CA THR A 106 -0.73 17.96 -6.51
C THR A 106 -0.70 16.50 -6.05
N SER A 107 0.04 15.65 -6.74
CA SER A 107 0.19 14.24 -6.37
C SER A 107 0.92 14.06 -5.05
N LEU A 108 2.00 14.81 -4.84
CA LEU A 108 2.79 14.81 -3.61
C LEU A 108 1.93 15.16 -2.40
N LYS A 109 1.14 16.24 -2.47
CA LYS A 109 0.26 16.66 -1.37
C LYS A 109 -0.76 15.57 -1.02
N LYS A 110 -1.38 14.93 -2.01
CA LYS A 110 -2.33 13.83 -1.79
C LYS A 110 -1.67 12.63 -1.12
N ILE A 111 -0.48 12.25 -1.58
CA ILE A 111 0.29 11.15 -0.99
C ILE A 111 0.67 11.49 0.45
N GLN A 112 1.21 12.68 0.71
CA GLN A 112 1.61 13.11 2.05
C GLN A 112 0.43 13.08 3.03
N SER A 113 -0.72 13.65 2.67
CA SER A 113 -1.92 13.57 3.52
C SER A 113 -2.35 12.13 3.80
N LYS A 114 -2.24 11.24 2.80
CA LYS A 114 -2.55 9.82 3.02
C LYS A 114 -1.53 9.14 3.92
N LEU A 115 -0.23 9.40 3.74
CA LEU A 115 0.86 8.87 4.56
C LEU A 115 0.74 9.34 6.02
N GLU A 116 0.38 10.60 6.26
CA GLU A 116 0.09 11.12 7.60
C GLU A 116 -1.05 10.36 8.27
N GLN A 117 -2.14 10.10 7.54
CA GLN A 117 -3.25 9.29 8.04
C GLN A 117 -2.84 7.83 8.31
N LEU A 118 -2.07 7.21 7.44
CA LEU A 118 -1.56 5.84 7.63
C LEU A 118 -0.66 5.75 8.87
N ALA A 119 0.23 6.74 9.05
CA ALA A 119 1.09 6.83 10.23
C ALA A 119 0.27 6.98 11.52
N SER A 120 -0.85 7.72 11.49
CA SER A 120 -1.72 7.93 12.65
C SER A 120 -2.35 6.64 13.20
N VAL A 121 -2.48 5.59 12.37
CA VAL A 121 -2.96 4.27 12.78
C VAL A 121 -1.84 3.24 12.97
N GLY A 122 -0.58 3.65 12.82
CA GLY A 122 0.59 2.79 13.03
C GLY A 122 1.14 2.09 11.78
N ILE A 123 0.62 2.37 10.58
CA ILE A 123 1.20 1.86 9.33
C ILE A 123 2.44 2.70 8.97
N ARG A 124 3.61 2.06 8.89
CA ARG A 124 4.91 2.74 8.65
C ARG A 124 5.51 2.49 7.27
N TYR A 125 5.03 1.47 6.58
CA TYR A 125 5.57 1.05 5.29
C TYR A 125 4.52 1.25 4.20
N TYR A 126 4.97 1.69 3.04
CA TYR A 126 4.12 1.87 1.87
C TYR A 126 4.87 1.50 0.60
N ILE A 127 4.11 1.27 -0.47
CA ILE A 127 4.60 1.14 -1.83
C ILE A 127 3.74 2.01 -2.75
N LEU A 128 4.35 2.57 -3.79
CA LEU A 128 3.60 3.23 -4.87
C LEU A 128 3.49 2.27 -6.05
N CYS A 129 2.28 2.11 -6.57
CA CYS A 129 1.94 1.16 -7.63
C CYS A 129 1.35 1.90 -8.84
N TRP A 130 1.89 1.60 -10.03
CA TRP A 130 1.44 2.15 -11.31
C TRP A 130 1.07 1.07 -12.34
N ASP A 131 1.03 -0.20 -11.93
CA ASP A 131 0.47 -1.28 -12.72
C ASP A 131 -0.97 -0.94 -13.12
N ASP A 132 -1.33 -1.30 -14.36
CA ASP A 132 -2.66 -1.12 -14.94
C ASP A 132 -3.23 0.32 -14.90
N SER A 133 -2.35 1.32 -14.82
CA SER A 133 -2.71 2.71 -15.02
C SER A 133 -2.50 3.11 -16.48
N SER A 134 -3.59 3.50 -17.15
CA SER A 134 -3.55 3.93 -18.55
C SER A 134 -2.52 5.04 -18.75
N GLY A 135 -1.58 4.83 -19.69
CA GLY A 135 -0.54 5.79 -20.05
C GLY A 135 0.61 5.94 -19.03
N ALA A 136 0.61 5.21 -17.91
CA ALA A 136 1.69 5.25 -16.93
C ALA A 136 3.05 4.77 -17.49
N GLY A 137 3.04 3.97 -18.56
CA GLY A 137 4.25 3.53 -19.27
C GLY A 137 4.81 4.54 -20.28
N THR A 138 4.23 5.74 -20.42
CA THR A 138 4.80 6.77 -21.29
C THR A 138 6.03 7.41 -20.64
N ASN A 139 7.01 7.86 -21.44
CA ASN A 139 8.21 8.52 -20.92
C ASN A 139 7.88 9.72 -20.02
N ALA A 140 6.90 10.54 -20.43
CA ALA A 140 6.46 11.69 -19.65
C ALA A 140 5.92 11.27 -18.27
N GLN A 141 5.11 10.21 -18.19
CA GLN A 141 4.64 9.70 -16.90
C GLN A 141 5.78 9.08 -16.08
N MET A 142 6.69 8.32 -16.68
CA MET A 142 7.84 7.75 -15.96
C MET A 142 8.75 8.84 -15.36
N GLU A 143 8.95 9.96 -16.06
CA GLU A 143 9.68 11.13 -15.52
C GLU A 143 8.96 11.74 -14.32
N LEU A 144 7.65 11.93 -14.40
CA LEU A 144 6.84 12.42 -13.28
C LEU A 144 6.83 11.45 -12.09
N GLN A 145 6.79 10.12 -12.33
CA GLN A 145 6.89 9.10 -11.28
C GLN A 145 8.22 9.18 -10.55
N ARG A 146 9.33 9.30 -11.28
CA ARG A 146 10.67 9.50 -10.71
C ARG A 146 10.73 10.77 -9.88
N ASP A 147 10.23 11.88 -10.42
CA ASP A 147 10.32 13.18 -9.75
C ASP A 147 9.42 13.26 -8.51
N LEU A 148 8.27 12.58 -8.55
CA LEU A 148 7.40 12.37 -7.40
C LEU A 148 8.10 11.57 -6.29
N ILE A 149 8.73 10.44 -6.63
CA ILE A 149 9.49 9.63 -5.67
C ILE A 149 10.65 10.42 -5.06
N LYS A 150 11.35 11.26 -5.84
CA LYS A 150 12.44 12.11 -5.32
C LYS A 150 11.96 13.19 -4.35
N ALA A 151 10.69 13.61 -4.45
CA ALA A 151 10.12 14.67 -3.65
C ALA A 151 9.45 14.17 -2.35
N LEU A 152 9.24 12.85 -2.23
CA LEU A 152 8.73 12.16 -1.04
C LEU A 152 9.82 11.93 0.00
#